data_AF-A0A9E4A2N1-F1
#
_entry.id   AF-A0A9E4A2N1-F1
#
_cell.length_a   1.000
_cell.length_b   1.000
_cell.length_c   1.000
_cell.angle_alpha   90.00
_cell.angle_beta   90.00
_cell.angle_gamma   90.00
#
_symmetry.space_group_name_H-M   'P 1'
#
loop_
_entity.id
_entity.type
_entity.pdbx_description
1 polymer ?
#
loop_
_entity_poly.entity_id
_entity_poly.type
_entity_poly.pdbx_seq_one_letter_code
_entity_poly.pdbx_strand_id
1 'polypeptide(L)' 'MLSFVWKHRQSIVLVTLLLVVCASPMALAKEKIQWVESVEKGFAEAKKTGKPIMMDFYTEW' A
#
# COMPACT_ATOMS: atom_id res chain seq x y z
N MET A 1 -35.08 -22.03 -15.93
CA MET A 1 -35.04 -20.95 -14.91
C MET A 1 -34.04 -21.20 -13.78
N LEU A 2 -34.02 -22.37 -13.13
CA LEU A 2 -33.09 -22.64 -12.00
C LEU A 2 -31.59 -22.52 -12.35
N SER A 3 -31.17 -22.93 -13.55
CA SER A 3 -29.77 -22.86 -13.99
C SER A 3 -29.24 -21.43 -14.17
N PHE A 4 -30.12 -20.48 -14.50
CA PHE A 4 -29.78 -19.07 -14.66
C PHE A 4 -29.56 -18.39 -13.30
N VAL A 5 -30.43 -18.65 -12.34
CA VAL A 5 -30.31 -18.16 -10.95
C VAL A 5 -29.03 -18.69 -10.30
N TRP A 6 -28.69 -19.96 -10.55
CA TRP A 6 -27.48 -20.58 -10.02
C TRP A 6 -26.19 -19.94 -10.58
N LYS A 7 -26.13 -19.71 -11.89
CA LYS A 7 -25.00 -19.01 -12.55
C LYS A 7 -24.87 -17.57 -12.06
N HIS A 8 -25.98 -16.87 -11.86
CA HIS A 8 -25.96 -15.50 -11.37
C HIS A 8 -25.43 -15.41 -9.93
N ARG A 9 -25.84 -16.35 -9.06
CA ARG A 9 -25.34 -16.45 -7.68
C ARG A 9 -23.84 -16.72 -7.63
N GLN A 10 -23.35 -17.64 -8.46
CA GLN A 10 -21.91 -17.92 -8.58
C GLN A 10 -21.12 -16.70 -9.06
N SER A 11 -21.67 -15.95 -10.01
CA SER A 11 -21.03 -14.73 -10.53
C SER A 11 -20.91 -13.65 -9.44
N ILE A 12 -21.97 -13.47 -8.64
CA ILE A 12 -21.95 -12.51 -7.51
C ILE A 12 -20.88 -12.92 -6.49
N VAL A 13 -20.84 -14.19 -6.09
CA VAL A 13 -19.84 -14.67 -5.12
C VAL A 13 -18.42 -14.43 -5.64
N LEU A 14 -18.17 -14.70 -6.92
CA LEU A 14 -16.85 -14.51 -7.53
C LEU A 14 -16.44 -13.03 -7.54
N VAL A 15 -17.36 -12.13 -7.91
CA VAL A 15 -17.12 -10.68 -7.91
C VAL A 15 -16.86 -10.16 -6.50
N THR A 16 -17.65 -10.60 -5.51
CA THR A 16 -17.43 -10.21 -4.11
C THR A 16 -16.09 -10.70 -3.59
N LEU A 17 -15.68 -11.92 -3.94
CA LEU A 17 -14.39 -12.46 -3.54
C LEU A 17 -13.23 -11.64 -4.15
N LEU A 18 -13.35 -11.29 -5.44
CA LEU A 18 -12.39 -10.43 -6.15
C LEU A 18 -12.27 -9.05 -5.50
N LEU A 19 -13.39 -8.43 -5.14
CA LEU A 19 -13.41 -7.14 -4.44
C LEU A 19 -12.72 -7.22 -3.07
N VAL A 20 -12.94 -8.29 -2.31
CA VAL A 20 -12.28 -8.50 -1.01
C VAL A 20 -10.77 -8.68 -1.16
N VAL A 21 -10.31 -9.41 -2.19
CA VAL A 21 -8.87 -9.58 -2.46
C VAL A 21 -8.24 -8.25 -2.89
N CYS A 22 -8.86 -7.50 -3.81
CA CYS A 22 -8.34 -6.21 -4.28
C CYS A 22 -8.37 -5.12 -3.20
N ALA A 23 -9.36 -5.14 -2.30
CA ALA A 23 -9.45 -4.20 -1.19
C ALA A 23 -8.62 -4.63 0.03
N SER A 24 -8.04 -5.83 0.03
CA SER A 24 -7.25 -6.30 1.15
C SER A 24 -5.94 -5.50 1.25
N PRO A 25 -5.66 -4.86 2.40
CA PRO A 25 -4.43 -4.09 2.61
C PRO A 25 -3.17 -4.95 2.61
N MET A 26 -3.28 -6.28 2.46
CA MET A 26 -2.13 -7.18 2.31
C MET A 26 -1.36 -6.95 1.00
N ALA A 27 -2.00 -6.40 -0.04
CA ALA A 27 -1.31 -6.03 -1.28
C ALA A 27 -0.55 -4.70 -1.18
N LEU A 28 -0.83 -3.87 -0.16
CA LEU A 28 0.01 -2.75 0.22
C LEU A 28 1.16 -3.30 1.04
N ALA A 29 2.08 -3.98 0.36
CA ALA A 29 3.37 -4.34 0.93
C ALA A 29 3.94 -3.08 1.60
N LYS A 30 4.24 -3.18 2.89
CA LYS A 30 4.85 -2.11 3.68
C LYS A 30 6.15 -1.71 2.99
N GLU A 31 6.12 -0.64 2.18
CA GLU A 31 7.29 -0.17 1.47
C GLU A 31 8.41 0.05 2.50
N LYS A 32 9.59 -0.49 2.20
CA LYS A 32 10.77 -0.23 3.04
C LYS A 32 11.02 1.27 3.05
N ILE A 33 11.33 1.81 4.23
CA ILE A 33 11.72 3.21 4.38
C ILE A 33 12.90 3.47 3.44
N GLN A 34 12.72 4.41 2.52
CA GLN A 34 13.77 4.87 1.61
C GLN A 34 14.53 5.98 2.33
N TRP A 35 15.61 5.61 3.01
CA TRP A 35 16.49 6.58 3.64
C TRP A 35 17.17 7.42 2.57
N VAL A 36 17.15 8.73 2.75
CA VAL A 36 17.86 9.68 1.88
C VAL A 36 19.36 9.60 2.14
N GLU A 37 20.16 9.66 1.07
CA GLU A 37 21.61 9.51 1.11
C GLU A 37 22.34 10.62 1.89
N SER A 38 21.70 11.79 2.05
CA SER A 38 22.28 12.90 2.79
C SER A 38 21.20 13.78 3.42
N VAL A 39 21.62 14.56 4.41
CA VAL A 39 20.77 15.50 5.13
C VAL A 39 20.24 16.60 4.20
N GLU A 40 21.08 17.13 3.31
CA GLU A 40 20.72 18.18 2.34
C GLU A 40 19.65 17.70 1.36
N LYS A 41 19.78 16.46 0.87
CA LYS A 41 18.76 15.84 0.01
C LYS A 41 17.44 15.66 0.78
N GLY A 42 17.51 15.25 2.04
CA GLY A 42 16.35 15.16 2.93
C GLY A 42 15.62 16.49 3.09
N PHE A 43 16.35 17.58 3.31
CA PHE A 43 15.77 18.92 3.39
C PHE A 43 15.14 19.38 2.07
N ALA A 44 15.81 19.14 0.94
CA ALA A 44 15.27 19.49 -0.38
C ALA A 44 13.95 18.75 -0.67
N GLU A 45 13.88 17.46 -0.35
CA GLU A 45 12.68 16.64 -0.57
C GLU A 45 11.54 17.02 0.38
N ALA A 46 11.85 17.29 1.65
CA ALA A 46 10.86 17.77 2.63
C ALA A 46 10.27 19.11 2.22
N LYS A 47 11.11 20.04 1.73
CA LYS A 47 10.64 21.33 1.20
C LYS A 47 9.73 21.15 -0.03
N LYS A 48 10.07 20.22 -0.93
CA LYS A 48 9.29 19.93 -2.13
C LYS A 48 7.95 19.27 -1.83
N THR A 49 7.93 18.34 -0.87
CA THR A 49 6.74 17.51 -0.57
C THR A 49 5.87 18.06 0.55
N GLY A 50 6.39 18.99 1.36
CA GLY A 50 5.74 19.48 2.58
C GLY A 50 5.71 18.44 3.70
N LYS A 51 6.42 17.31 3.56
CA LYS A 51 6.47 16.26 4.57
C LYS A 51 7.47 16.62 5.67
N PRO A 52 7.20 16.25 6.94
CA PRO A 52 8.15 16.42 8.03
C PRO A 52 9.38 15.51 7.84
N ILE A 53 10.49 15.90 8.45
CA ILE A 53 11.74 15.13 8.42
C ILE A 53 11.83 14.27 9.68
N MET A 54 12.14 12.98 9.49
CA MET A 54 12.58 12.07 10.54
C MET A 54 14.09 11.87 10.40
N MET A 55 14.86 12.14 11.46
CA MET A 55 16.29 11.89 11.52
C MET A 55 16.54 10.79 12.55
N ASP A 56 17.29 9.77 12.16
CA ASP A 56 17.71 8.69 13.05
C ASP A 56 19.22 8.80 13.27
N PHE A 57 19.62 9.02 14.52
CA PHE A 57 21.01 9.08 14.93
C PHE A 57 21.35 7.76 15.60
N TYR A 58 22.04 6.89 14.88
CA TYR A 58 22.43 5.58 15.38
C TYR A 58 23.93 5.37 15.25
N THR A 59 24.44 4.44 16.05
CA THR A 59 25.80 3.94 15.92
C THR A 59 25.85 2.46 16.25
N GLU A 60 26.72 1.70 15.58
CA GLU A 60 26.77 0.23 15.69
C GLU A 60 27.78 -0.27 16.74
N TRP A 61 28.53 0.65 17.36
CA TRP A 61 29.57 0.34 18.35
C TRP A 61 29.09 0.52 19.80
#